data_AF-A0A8M1GGJ9-F1
#
_entry.id   AF-A0A8M1GGJ9-F1
#
_cell.length_a   1.000
_cell.length_b   1.000
_cell.length_c   1.000
_cell.angle_alpha   90.00
_cell.angle_beta   90.00
_cell.angle_gamma   90.00
#
_symmetry.space_group_name_H-M   'P 1'
#
loop_
_entity.id
_entity.type
_entity.pdbx_description
1 polymer ?
#
loop_
_entity_poly.entity_id
_entity_poly.type
_entity_poly.pdbx_seq_one_letter_code
_entity_poly.pdbx_strand_id
1 'polypeptide(L)'
;MWPSQCDRGAPPHLGHRELRKQEILFARIQLELFKKLLPHQCLGSIWSKRNKPGSEHLAPTVRATVAQFNGVAKCVITTCLGNPSMTARDRAMVVKHWIKVTKACQILQNYYSLNAIVSALQTVSIYHLKKTWEKVSRSNHLINLPPW
;
A
#
# COMPACT_ATOMS: atom_id res chain seq x y z
N MET A 1 -13.73 -4.26 9.67
CA MET A 1 -13.85 -2.98 10.38
C MET A 1 -12.47 -2.33 10.36
N TRP A 2 -12.19 -1.47 9.38
CA TRP A 2 -10.92 -0.74 9.24
C TRP A 2 -10.91 0.41 10.26
N PRO A 3 -9.79 0.71 10.95
CA PRO A 3 -9.75 1.84 11.86
C PRO A 3 -9.90 3.13 11.06
N SER A 4 -10.81 4.00 11.48
CA SER A 4 -11.22 5.30 10.91
C SER A 4 -10.12 6.37 10.86
N GLN A 5 -8.84 5.96 10.80
CA GLN A 5 -7.67 6.82 10.90
C GLN A 5 -7.08 7.22 9.55
N CYS A 6 -7.51 6.61 8.44
CA CYS A 6 -7.02 6.96 7.10
C CYS A 6 -7.69 8.21 6.48
N ASP A 7 -8.78 8.71 7.06
CA ASP A 7 -9.52 9.87 6.53
C ASP A 7 -8.99 11.23 7.05
N ARG A 8 -8.00 11.23 7.94
CA ARG A 8 -7.32 12.46 8.35
C ARG A 8 -6.07 12.64 7.51
N GLY A 9 -6.08 13.67 6.66
CA GLY A 9 -4.93 14.10 5.85
C GLY A 9 -3.63 13.99 6.64
N ALA A 10 -2.64 13.32 6.04
CA ALA A 10 -1.40 12.95 6.70
C ALA A 10 -0.69 14.20 7.30
N PRO A 11 -0.41 14.25 8.61
CA PRO A 11 0.33 15.35 9.22
C PRO A 11 1.80 15.35 8.75
N PRO A 12 2.47 16.52 8.63
CA PRO A 12 3.78 16.64 7.97
C PRO A 12 4.98 16.01 8.69
N HIS A 13 4.80 15.22 9.75
CA HIS A 13 5.90 14.66 10.54
C HIS A 13 5.42 13.49 11.41
N LEU A 14 5.06 12.38 10.78
CA LEU A 14 4.84 11.12 11.50
C LEU A 14 6.21 10.58 11.95
N GLY A 15 6.49 10.71 13.26
CA GLY A 15 7.72 10.20 13.86
C GLY A 15 7.87 8.68 13.70
N HIS A 16 9.11 8.18 13.80
CA HIS A 16 9.47 6.76 13.66
C HIS A 16 8.58 5.77 14.44
N ARG A 17 7.98 6.20 15.56
CA ARG A 17 7.07 5.38 16.37
C ARG A 17 5.73 5.13 15.68
N GLU A 18 5.18 6.10 14.95
CA GLU A 18 3.87 5.97 14.30
C GLU A 18 3.96 5.19 12.99
N LEU A 19 5.07 5.36 12.26
CA LEU A 19 5.48 4.51 11.14
C LEU A 19 5.48 3.02 11.54
N ARG A 20 6.16 2.69 12.63
CA ARG A 20 6.21 1.32 13.16
C ARG A 20 4.83 0.78 13.54
N LYS A 21 3.91 1.62 14.03
CA LYS A 21 2.55 1.17 14.36
C LYS A 21 1.74 0.79 13.13
N GLN A 22 1.78 1.61 12.07
CA GLN A 22 1.11 1.30 10.80
C GLN A 22 1.69 0.03 10.16
N GLU A 23 3.02 -0.12 10.20
CA GLU A 23 3.74 -1.30 9.69
C GLU A 23 3.38 -2.59 10.44
N ILE A 24 3.45 -2.58 11.78
CA ILE A 24 3.12 -3.75 12.62
C ILE A 24 1.65 -4.14 12.44
N LEU A 25 0.75 -3.17 12.32
CA LEU A 25 -0.67 -3.44 12.11
C LEU A 25 -0.90 -4.16 10.78
N PHE A 26 -0.33 -3.68 9.67
CA PHE A 26 -0.45 -4.35 8.37
C PHE A 26 0.18 -5.74 8.37
N ALA A 27 1.37 -5.88 8.94
CA ALA A 27 2.07 -7.16 9.04
C ALA A 27 1.28 -8.21 9.85
N ARG A 28 0.67 -7.79 10.97
CA ARG A 28 -0.12 -8.70 11.81
C ARG A 28 -1.39 -9.16 11.11
N ILE A 29 -2.13 -8.25 10.49
CA ILE A 29 -3.35 -8.60 9.74
C ILE A 29 -2.99 -9.52 8.57
N GLN A 30 -1.88 -9.23 7.88
CA GLN A 30 -1.36 -10.02 6.79
C GLN A 30 -1.11 -11.48 7.19
N LEU A 31 -0.36 -11.67 8.27
CA LEU A 31 0.00 -12.99 8.76
C LEU A 31 -1.24 -13.82 9.09
N GLU A 32 -2.23 -13.21 9.74
CA GLU A 32 -3.48 -13.89 10.10
C GLU A 32 -4.34 -14.27 8.88
N LEU A 33 -4.35 -13.44 7.84
CA LEU A 33 -5.02 -13.77 6.58
C LEU A 33 -4.30 -14.90 5.84
N PHE A 34 -2.96 -14.87 5.82
CA PHE A 34 -2.16 -15.89 5.15
C PHE A 34 -2.30 -17.27 5.81
N LYS A 35 -2.34 -17.33 7.15
CA LYS A 35 -2.63 -18.59 7.89
C LYS A 35 -3.99 -19.18 7.55
N LYS A 36 -4.97 -18.34 7.22
CA LYS A 36 -6.34 -18.74 6.87
C LYS A 36 -6.53 -18.96 5.36
N LEU A 37 -5.52 -18.66 4.55
CA LEU A 37 -5.60 -18.76 3.10
C LEU A 37 -5.70 -20.23 2.69
N LEU A 38 -6.73 -20.56 1.92
CA LEU A 38 -6.93 -21.91 1.40
C LEU A 38 -6.35 -22.01 -0.03
N PRO A 39 -5.27 -22.77 -0.27
CA PRO A 39 -4.58 -22.77 -1.56
C PRO A 39 -5.44 -23.17 -2.75
N HIS A 40 -6.38 -24.10 -2.56
CA HIS A 40 -7.30 -24.52 -3.63
C HIS A 40 -8.18 -23.37 -4.15
N GLN A 41 -8.45 -22.36 -3.32
CA GLN A 41 -9.23 -21.19 -3.73
C GLN A 41 -8.48 -20.29 -4.72
N CYS A 42 -7.14 -20.39 -4.77
CA CYS A 42 -6.29 -19.69 -5.72
C CYS A 42 -6.31 -20.30 -7.13
N LEU A 43 -6.86 -21.52 -7.29
CA LEU A 43 -6.92 -22.19 -8.59
C LEU A 43 -7.64 -21.32 -9.62
N GLY A 44 -7.08 -21.23 -10.83
CA GLY A 44 -7.64 -20.40 -11.90
C GLY A 44 -9.10 -20.73 -12.21
N SER A 45 -9.50 -22.00 -12.12
CA SER A 45 -10.88 -22.46 -12.30
C SER A 45 -11.88 -21.89 -11.28
N ILE A 46 -11.40 -21.47 -10.10
CA ILE A 46 -12.18 -20.84 -9.04
C ILE A 46 -12.02 -19.31 -9.12
N TRP A 47 -10.79 -18.80 -9.04
CA TRP A 47 -10.52 -17.36 -8.94
C TRP A 47 -10.92 -16.56 -10.19
N SER A 48 -10.88 -17.16 -11.38
CA SER A 48 -11.35 -16.50 -12.61
C SER A 48 -12.85 -16.20 -12.59
N LYS A 49 -13.65 -16.98 -11.84
CA LYS A 49 -15.11 -16.82 -11.75
C LYS A 49 -15.55 -15.76 -10.76
N ARG A 50 -14.65 -15.18 -9.96
CA ARG A 50 -14.96 -14.26 -8.85
C ARG A 50 -15.81 -13.04 -9.20
N ASN A 51 -15.85 -12.61 -10.45
CA ASN A 51 -16.63 -11.44 -10.88
C ASN A 51 -18.00 -11.83 -11.45
N LYS A 52 -18.35 -13.12 -11.51
CA LYS A 52 -19.64 -13.58 -12.01
C LYS A 52 -20.72 -13.39 -10.93
N PRO A 53 -21.96 -13.01 -11.30
CA PRO A 53 -23.07 -12.97 -10.34
C PRO A 53 -23.26 -14.32 -9.63
N GLY A 54 -23.49 -14.32 -8.32
CA GLY A 54 -23.69 -15.54 -7.54
C GLY A 54 -22.40 -16.26 -7.13
N SER A 55 -21.22 -15.69 -7.44
CA SER A 55 -19.90 -16.26 -7.10
C SER A 55 -19.25 -15.63 -5.87
N GLU A 56 -20.02 -14.91 -5.05
CA GLU A 56 -19.53 -14.19 -3.87
C GLU A 56 -18.93 -15.15 -2.84
N HIS A 57 -19.48 -16.35 -2.74
CA HIS A 57 -19.01 -17.43 -1.88
C HIS A 57 -17.76 -18.14 -2.42
N LEU A 58 -17.34 -17.87 -3.67
CA LEU A 58 -16.11 -18.43 -4.21
C LEU A 58 -14.90 -17.73 -3.61
N ALA A 59 -13.93 -18.54 -3.21
CA ALA A 59 -12.62 -18.11 -2.75
C ALA A 59 -12.62 -17.05 -1.62
N PRO A 60 -13.41 -17.19 -0.53
CA PRO A 60 -13.57 -16.17 0.51
C PRO A 60 -12.26 -15.76 1.18
N THR A 61 -11.33 -16.71 1.37
CA THR A 61 -10.04 -16.43 2.04
C THR A 61 -9.07 -15.69 1.12
N VAL A 62 -9.09 -16.00 -0.18
CA VAL A 62 -8.34 -15.28 -1.21
C VAL A 62 -8.90 -13.87 -1.37
N ARG A 63 -10.23 -13.73 -1.42
CA ARG A 63 -10.89 -12.41 -1.48
C ARG A 63 -10.51 -11.54 -0.29
N ALA A 64 -10.52 -12.08 0.93
CA ALA A 64 -10.12 -11.35 2.13
C ALA A 64 -8.66 -10.89 2.05
N THR A 65 -7.76 -11.75 1.57
CA THR A 65 -6.34 -11.42 1.38
C THR A 65 -6.17 -10.32 0.33
N VAL A 66 -6.79 -10.45 -0.84
CA VAL A 66 -6.74 -9.44 -1.92
C VAL A 66 -7.36 -8.13 -1.48
N ALA A 67 -8.47 -8.16 -0.74
CA ALA A 67 -9.10 -6.95 -0.20
C ALA A 67 -8.17 -6.21 0.76
N GLN A 68 -7.40 -6.93 1.59
CA GLN A 68 -6.41 -6.32 2.46
C GLN A 68 -5.25 -5.71 1.66
N PHE A 69 -4.72 -6.41 0.64
CA PHE A 69 -3.67 -5.89 -0.25
C PHE A 69 -4.13 -4.56 -0.88
N ASN A 70 -5.33 -4.57 -1.45
CA ASN A 70 -5.93 -3.41 -2.10
C ASN A 70 -6.24 -2.29 -1.09
N GLY A 71 -6.55 -2.63 0.16
CA GLY A 71 -6.74 -1.66 1.25
C GLY A 71 -5.45 -0.90 1.56
N VAL A 72 -4.30 -1.60 1.63
CA VAL A 72 -2.99 -0.96 1.79
C VAL A 72 -2.68 -0.07 0.60
N ALA A 73 -2.86 -0.58 -0.63
CA ALA A 73 -2.60 0.20 -1.83
C ALA A 73 -3.48 1.46 -1.92
N LYS A 74 -4.78 1.33 -1.59
CA LYS A 74 -5.71 2.46 -1.53
C LYS A 74 -5.29 3.49 -0.48
N CYS A 75 -4.81 3.07 0.69
CA CYS A 75 -4.30 3.98 1.72
C CYS A 75 -3.15 4.84 1.19
N VAL A 76 -2.19 4.22 0.49
CA VAL A 76 -1.08 4.94 -0.15
C VAL A 76 -1.60 5.93 -1.19
N ILE A 77 -2.51 5.51 -2.06
CA ILE A 77 -3.06 6.37 -3.12
C ILE A 77 -3.84 7.55 -2.53
N THR A 78 -4.73 7.29 -1.57
CA THR A 78 -5.54 8.34 -0.93
C THR A 78 -4.68 9.31 -0.12
N THR A 79 -3.63 8.86 0.55
CA THR A 79 -2.72 9.78 1.27
C THR A 79 -1.90 10.65 0.30
N CYS A 80 -1.56 10.13 -0.88
CA CYS A 80 -0.87 10.89 -1.91
C CYS A 80 -1.76 11.87 -2.68
N LEU A 81 -3.03 11.53 -2.94
CA LEU A 81 -3.91 12.24 -3.88
C LEU A 81 -5.23 12.73 -3.30
N GLY A 82 -5.61 12.31 -2.10
CA GLY A 82 -6.95 12.51 -1.54
C GLY A 82 -7.27 13.94 -1.11
N ASN A 83 -6.27 14.81 -0.98
CA ASN A 83 -6.48 16.23 -0.72
C ASN A 83 -6.12 17.06 -1.97
N PRO A 84 -7.12 17.62 -2.68
CA PRO A 84 -6.91 18.40 -3.90
C PRO A 84 -6.03 19.65 -3.70
N SER A 85 -5.98 20.19 -2.49
CA SER A 85 -5.19 21.39 -2.16
C SER A 85 -3.70 21.11 -1.96
N MET A 86 -3.27 19.84 -1.96
CA MET A 86 -1.87 19.48 -1.77
C MET A 86 -1.00 20.02 -2.91
N THR A 87 0.08 20.69 -2.54
CA THR A 87 1.10 21.10 -3.51
C THR A 87 1.96 19.89 -3.92
N ALA A 88 2.76 20.07 -4.99
CA ALA A 88 3.73 19.04 -5.39
C ALA A 88 4.75 18.72 -4.28
N ARG A 89 5.05 19.70 -3.41
CA ARG A 89 5.94 19.54 -2.26
C ARG A 89 5.30 18.68 -1.17
N ASP A 90 4.02 18.92 -0.87
CA ASP A 90 3.29 18.14 0.14
C ASP A 90 3.19 16.68 -0.26
N ARG A 91 2.82 16.43 -1.53
CA ARG A 91 2.80 15.06 -2.07
C ARG A 91 4.18 14.40 -2.01
N ALA A 92 5.25 15.14 -2.27
CA ALA A 92 6.61 14.59 -2.21
C ALA A 92 6.99 14.17 -0.78
N MET A 93 6.49 14.85 0.25
CA MET A 93 6.69 14.43 1.64
C MET A 93 5.99 13.10 1.93
N VAL A 94 4.75 12.93 1.45
CA VAL A 94 3.99 11.69 1.59
C VAL A 94 4.65 10.53 0.83
N VAL A 95 5.08 10.77 -0.42
CA VAL A 95 5.80 9.75 -1.21
C VAL A 95 7.11 9.34 -0.52
N LYS A 96 7.88 10.30 0.00
CA LYS A 96 9.10 10.00 0.80
C LYS A 96 8.79 9.17 2.04
N HIS A 97 7.69 9.45 2.71
CA HIS A 97 7.26 8.67 3.85
C HIS A 97 7.00 7.21 3.45
N TRP A 98 6.23 6.96 2.39
CA TRP A 98 5.98 5.60 1.90
C TRP A 98 7.24 4.89 1.42
N ILE A 99 8.21 5.59 0.80
CA ILE A 99 9.52 5.01 0.46
C ILE A 99 10.32 4.61 1.72
N LYS A 100 10.19 5.35 2.83
CA LYS A 100 10.81 4.94 4.10
C LYS A 100 10.12 3.69 4.66
N VAL A 101 8.80 3.61 4.57
CA VAL A 101 8.03 2.42 4.97
C VAL A 101 8.45 1.20 4.15
N THR A 102 8.63 1.32 2.82
CA THR A 102 9.07 0.16 2.01
C THR A 102 10.43 -0.36 2.44
N LYS A 103 11.37 0.53 2.81
CA LYS A 103 12.68 0.13 3.35
C LYS A 103 12.56 -0.56 4.71
N ALA A 104 11.69 -0.09 5.59
CA ALA A 104 11.40 -0.78 6.85
C ALA A 104 10.79 -2.17 6.61
N CYS A 105 9.86 -2.28 5.65
CA CYS A 105 9.31 -3.57 5.24
C CYS A 105 10.38 -4.53 4.69
N GLN A 106 11.38 -4.04 3.94
CA GLN A 106 12.52 -4.86 3.48
C GLN A 106 13.32 -5.44 4.65
N ILE A 107 13.67 -4.60 5.64
CA ILE A 107 14.43 -5.01 6.83
C ILE A 107 13.66 -6.07 7.62
N LEU A 108 12.34 -5.91 7.75
CA LEU A 108 11.47 -6.84 8.46
C LEU A 108 11.03 -8.04 7.61
N GLN A 109 11.53 -8.17 6.37
CA GLN A 109 11.13 -9.20 5.41
C GLN A 109 9.60 -9.28 5.17
N ASN A 110 8.88 -8.16 5.39
CA ASN A 110 7.47 -8.05 5.05
C ASN A 110 7.31 -7.66 3.58
N TYR A 111 7.62 -8.61 2.69
CA TYR A 111 7.54 -8.42 1.24
C TYR A 111 6.11 -8.15 0.76
N TYR A 112 5.10 -8.62 1.49
CA TYR A 112 3.73 -8.37 1.12
C TYR A 112 3.38 -6.88 1.22
N SER A 113 3.61 -6.25 2.37
CA SER A 113 3.30 -4.82 2.54
C SER A 113 4.21 -3.96 1.66
N LEU A 114 5.47 -4.36 1.49
CA LEU A 114 6.38 -3.76 0.52
C LEU A 114 5.76 -3.74 -0.87
N ASN A 115 5.34 -4.89 -1.38
CA ASN A 115 4.77 -5.01 -2.72
C ASN A 115 3.48 -4.20 -2.85
N ALA A 116 2.61 -4.21 -1.84
CA ALA A 116 1.39 -3.39 -1.84
C ALA A 116 1.69 -1.89 -1.98
N ILE A 117 2.68 -1.40 -1.25
CA ILE A 117 3.07 0.02 -1.30
C ILE A 117 3.75 0.36 -2.63
N VAL A 118 4.65 -0.49 -3.12
CA VAL A 118 5.34 -0.29 -4.40
C VAL A 118 4.34 -0.29 -5.55
N SER A 119 3.44 -1.28 -5.61
CA SER A 119 2.40 -1.33 -6.64
C SER A 119 1.49 -0.10 -6.61
N ALA A 120 1.19 0.44 -5.42
CA ALA A 120 0.43 1.68 -5.29
C ALA A 120 1.19 2.88 -5.85
N LEU A 121 2.48 3.05 -5.50
CA LEU A 121 3.31 4.14 -6.01
C LEU A 121 3.55 4.07 -7.53
N GLN A 122 3.50 2.86 -8.10
CA GLN A 122 3.61 2.61 -9.55
C GLN A 122 2.28 2.78 -10.31
N THR A 123 1.16 3.05 -9.63
CA THR A 123 -0.07 3.37 -10.35
C THR A 123 0.10 4.64 -11.18
N VAL A 124 -0.50 4.64 -12.38
CA VAL A 124 -0.46 5.75 -13.35
C VAL A 124 -0.70 7.11 -12.68
N SER A 125 -1.69 7.18 -11.78
CA SER A 125 -2.06 8.41 -11.07
C SER A 125 -0.98 9.00 -10.17
N ILE A 126 -0.07 8.18 -9.64
CA ILE A 126 1.08 8.63 -8.83
C ILE A 126 2.34 8.74 -9.69
N TYR A 127 2.59 7.74 -10.55
CA TYR A 127 3.79 7.65 -11.38
C TYR A 127 3.97 8.88 -12.28
N HIS A 128 2.89 9.41 -12.87
CA HIS A 128 2.98 10.56 -13.78
C HIS A 128 3.14 11.93 -13.10
N LEU A 129 3.23 12.00 -11.77
CA LEU A 129 3.38 13.27 -11.03
C LEU A 129 4.81 13.84 -11.11
N LYS A 130 5.26 14.24 -12.30
CA LYS A 130 6.64 14.68 -12.56
C LYS A 130 7.15 15.72 -11.55
N LYS A 131 6.40 16.80 -11.32
CA LYS A 131 6.74 17.85 -10.35
C LYS A 131 6.90 17.33 -8.92
N THR A 132 6.14 16.30 -8.54
CA THR A 132 6.26 15.65 -7.23
C THR A 132 7.54 14.82 -7.17
N TRP A 133 7.79 13.97 -8.17
CA TRP A 133 8.99 13.13 -8.23
C TRP A 133 10.29 13.91 -8.32
N GLU A 134 10.31 15.06 -9.01
CA GLU A 134 11.44 16.01 -9.00
C GLU A 134 11.76 16.53 -7.59
N LYS A 135 10.73 16.76 -6.76
CA LYS A 135 10.90 17.17 -5.36
C LYS A 135 11.30 16.00 -4.45
N VAL A 136 11.07 14.77 -4.91
CA VAL A 136 11.59 13.55 -4.26
C VAL A 136 13.09 13.41 -4.52
N SER A 137 13.56 13.61 -5.75
CA SER A 137 14.97 13.41 -6.16
C SER A 137 15.95 14.44 -5.64
N ARG A 138 15.55 15.71 -5.55
CA ARG A 138 16.41 16.81 -5.07
C ARG A 138 16.85 16.73 -3.59
N SER A 139 16.44 15.71 -2.83
CA SER A 139 16.81 15.54 -1.41
C SER A 139 17.81 14.40 -1.13
N ASN A 140 18.53 13.91 -2.15
CA ASN A 140 19.62 12.91 -2.10
C ASN A 140 19.32 11.47 -1.61
N HIS A 141 20.07 10.54 -2.22
CA HIS A 141 20.36 9.12 -1.93
C HIS A 141 19.25 8.09 -1.68
N LEU A 142 17.97 8.46 -1.64
CA LEU A 142 16.89 7.50 -1.40
C LEU A 142 16.31 6.85 -2.66
N ILE A 143 16.65 7.35 -3.85
CA ILE A 143 16.15 6.85 -5.14
C ILE A 143 17.12 5.82 -5.73
N ASN A 144 17.28 4.70 -5.02
CA ASN A 144 17.46 3.42 -5.69
C ASN A 144 16.14 2.66 -5.54
N LEU A 145 15.04 3.29 -5.95
CA LEU A 145 13.92 2.48 -6.43
C LEU A 145 14.46 1.89 -7.73
N PRO A 146 14.65 0.57 -7.81
CA PRO A 146 15.18 -0.05 -9.02
C PRO A 146 14.37 0.40 -10.25
N PRO A 147 15.00 0.44 -11.45
CA PRO A 147 14.31 0.75 -12.69
C PRO A 147 13.33 -0.39 -12.99
N TRP A 148 12.13 -0.31 -12.43
CA TRP A 148 10.98 -1.13 -12.81
C TRP A 148 9.81 -0.19 -13.07
#